data_AF-A0A136NCY5-F1
#
_entry.id   AF-A0A136NCY5-F1
#
_cell.length_a   1.000
_cell.length_b   1.000
_cell.length_c   1.000
_cell.angle_alpha   90.00
_cell.angle_beta   90.00
_cell.angle_gamma   90.00
#
_symmetry.space_group_name_H-M   'P 1'
#
loop_
_entity.id
_entity.type
_entity.pdbx_description
1 polymer ?
#
loop_
_entity_poly.entity_id
_entity_poly.type
_entity_poly.pdbx_seq_one_letter_code
_entity_poly.pdbx_strand_id
1 'polypeptide(L)' 'MKKFLIVIFLFFAFQMSVYSQCAVCKATVESNHDKPSKGLNNGIVYLAAMPFIFIGVIGYRWWKSQKDN' A
#
# COMPACT_ATOMS: atom_id res chain seq x y z
N MET A 1 -9.81 9.07 33.70
CA MET A 1 -8.57 8.41 33.21
C MET A 1 -8.65 6.87 33.20
N LYS A 2 -9.05 6.21 34.29
CA LYS A 2 -9.15 4.72 34.32
C LYS A 2 -10.03 4.10 33.24
N LYS A 3 -11.21 4.68 32.95
CA LYS A 3 -12.11 4.21 31.89
C LYS A 3 -11.49 4.30 30.48
N PHE A 4 -10.71 5.36 30.23
CA PHE A 4 -10.01 5.56 28.95
C PHE A 4 -8.90 4.52 28.76
N LEU A 5 -8.15 4.23 29.82
CA LEU A 5 -7.12 3.19 29.79
C LEU A 5 -7.71 1.80 29.55
N ILE A 6 -8.89 1.51 30.11
CA ILE A 6 -9.59 0.23 29.87
C ILE A 6 -10.03 0.10 28.41
N VAL A 7 -10.55 1.17 27.80
CA VAL A 7 -10.94 1.18 26.38
C VAL A 7 -9.72 0.98 25.47
N ILE A 8 -8.60 1.63 25.76
CA ILE A 8 -7.34 1.43 25.04
C ILE A 8 -6.86 -0.03 25.18
N PHE A 9 -6.87 -0.57 26.40
CA PHE A 9 -6.46 -1.94 26.66
C PHE A 9 -7.32 -2.95 25.87
N LEU A 10 -8.64 -2.77 25.86
CA LEU A 10 -9.56 -3.62 25.10
C LEU A 10 -9.33 -3.54 23.59
N PHE A 11 -9.01 -2.35 23.05
CA PHE A 11 -8.69 -2.17 21.63
C PHE A 11 -7.44 -2.94 21.19
N PHE A 12 -6.41 -2.96 22.03
CA PHE A 12 -5.19 -3.74 21.77
C PHE A 12 -5.35 -5.24 22.07
N ALA A 13 -6.28 -5.62 22.96
CA ALA A 13 -6.59 -7.03 23.23
C ALA A 13 -7.41 -7.69 22.10
N PHE A 14 -8.19 -6.91 21.34
CA PHE A 14 -9.05 -7.38 20.24
C PHE A 14 -8.41 -7.26 18.85
N GLN A 15 -7.10 -7.51 18.75
CA GLN A 15 -6.45 -7.58 17.43
C GLN A 15 -6.80 -8.92 16.78
N MET A 16 -7.74 -8.92 15.84
CA MET A 16 -7.98 -10.08 14.99
C MET A 16 -6.81 -10.22 14.02
N SER A 17 -6.18 -11.40 14.00
CA SER A 17 -5.17 -11.78 13.00
C SER A 17 -5.83 -11.91 11.64
N VAL A 18 -6.02 -10.77 10.96
CA VAL A 18 -6.43 -10.76 9.56
C VAL A 18 -5.19 -11.06 8.74
N TYR A 19 -5.13 -12.25 8.15
CA TYR A 19 -4.14 -12.55 7.11
C TYR A 19 -4.25 -11.47 6.04
N SER A 20 -3.14 -10.78 5.74
CA SER A 20 -3.11 -9.82 4.65
C SER A 20 -3.49 -10.55 3.35
N GLN A 21 -4.69 -10.26 2.84
CA GLN A 21 -5.26 -10.90 1.65
C GLN A 21 -4.44 -10.65 0.37
N CYS A 22 -3.45 -9.75 0.45
CA CYS A 22 -2.57 -9.39 -0.65
C CYS A 22 -1.75 -10.58 -1.19
N ALA A 23 -1.34 -11.54 -0.35
CA ALA A 23 -0.55 -12.69 -0.81
C ALA A 23 -1.43 -13.83 -1.36
N VAL A 24 -2.61 -14.04 -0.78
CA VAL A 24 -3.54 -15.11 -1.18
C VAL A 24 -4.22 -14.79 -2.51
N CYS A 25 -4.67 -13.54 -2.71
CA CYS A 25 -5.23 -13.12 -4.00
C CYS A 25 -4.20 -13.18 -5.14
N LYS A 26 -2.94 -12.88 -4.83
CA LYS A 26 -1.83 -12.96 -5.80
C LYS A 26 -1.54 -14.41 -6.21
N ALA A 27 -1.46 -15.33 -5.24
CA ALA A 27 -1.21 -16.75 -5.50
C ALA A 27 -2.35 -17.44 -6.27
N THR A 28 -3.60 -17.08 -5.99
CA THR A 28 -4.77 -17.60 -6.73
C THR A 28 -4.78 -17.10 -8.18
N VAL A 29 -4.43 -15.84 -8.42
CA VAL A 29 -4.38 -15.33 -9.80
C VAL A 29 -3.20 -15.93 -10.57
N GLU A 30 -2.03 -16.04 -9.95
CA GLU A 30 -0.81 -16.59 -10.59
C GLU A 30 -0.96 -18.06 -11.02
N SER A 31 -1.76 -18.84 -10.30
CA SER A 31 -2.11 -20.23 -10.65
C SER A 31 -3.20 -20.34 -11.74
N ASN A 32 -3.85 -19.23 -12.12
CA ASN A 32 -4.87 -19.19 -13.17
C ASN A 32 -4.32 -18.47 -14.42
N HIS A 33 -3.86 -19.23 -15.41
CA HIS A 33 -3.23 -18.73 -16.65
C HIS A 33 -4.15 -17.91 -17.58
N ASP A 34 -5.43 -17.75 -17.26
CA ASP A 34 -6.40 -16.98 -18.04
C ASP A 34 -6.40 -15.47 -17.74
N LYS A 35 -7.19 -14.70 -18.50
CA LYS A 35 -7.42 -13.24 -18.45
C LYS A 35 -7.19 -12.51 -17.10
N PRO A 36 -7.61 -13.01 -15.92
CA PRO A 36 -7.28 -12.40 -14.62
C PRO A 36 -5.77 -12.18 -14.36
N SER A 37 -4.89 -13.04 -14.89
CA SER A 37 -3.43 -12.93 -14.72
C SER A 37 -2.81 -11.70 -15.39
N LYS A 38 -3.33 -11.26 -16.55
CA LYS A 38 -2.81 -10.09 -17.26
C LYS A 38 -3.13 -8.77 -16.54
N GLY A 39 -4.31 -8.67 -15.94
CA GLY A 39 -4.72 -7.48 -15.17
C GLY A 39 -3.87 -7.28 -13.92
N LEU A 40 -3.43 -8.36 -13.28
CA LEU A 40 -2.61 -8.30 -12.08
C LEU A 40 -1.16 -7.85 -12.36
N ASN A 41 -0.52 -8.32 -13.44
CA ASN A 41 0.83 -7.88 -13.81
C ASN A 41 0.87 -6.37 -14.07
N ASN A 42 -0.15 -5.84 -14.74
CA ASN A 42 -0.31 -4.39 -14.92
C ASN A 42 -0.44 -3.65 -13.57
N GLY A 43 -1.12 -4.24 -12.59
CA GLY A 43 -1.20 -3.72 -11.23
C GLY A 43 0.16 -3.70 -10.51
N ILE A 44 0.98 -4.75 -10.66
CA ILE A 44 2.34 -4.81 -10.09
C ILE A 44 3.21 -3.71 -10.68
N VAL A 45 3.21 -3.56 -12.01
CA VAL A 45 3.98 -2.49 -12.68
C VAL A 45 3.49 -1.10 -12.26
N TYR A 46 2.17 -0.90 -12.14
CA TYR A 46 1.61 0.37 -11.68
C TYR A 46 2.04 0.73 -10.25
N LEU A 47 1.96 -0.23 -9.32
CA LEU A 47 2.40 -0.05 -7.93
C LEU A 47 3.92 0.16 -7.82
N ALA A 48 4.70 -0.53 -8.66
CA ALA A 48 6.14 -0.35 -8.73
C ALA A 48 6.53 1.02 -9.32
N ALA A 49 5.76 1.55 -10.27
CA ALA A 49 6.01 2.85 -10.90
C ALA A 49 5.66 4.04 -9.99
N MET A 50 4.62 3.90 -9.15
CA MET A 50 4.15 4.93 -8.23
C MET A 50 5.25 5.63 -7.40
N PRO A 51 6.14 4.94 -6.68
CA PRO A 51 7.17 5.61 -5.88
C PRO A 51 8.12 6.47 -6.73
N PHE A 52 8.48 6.03 -7.94
CA PHE A 52 9.34 6.82 -8.84
C PHE A 52 8.64 8.08 -9.32
N ILE A 53 7.35 7.99 -9.65
CA ILE A 53 6.54 9.15 -10.04
C ILE A 53 6.47 10.15 -8.89
N PHE A 54 6.20 9.68 -7.66
CA PHE A 54 6.16 10.53 -6.48
C PHE A 54 7.48 11.26 -6.23
N ILE A 55 8.60 10.54 -6.28
CA ILE A 55 9.94 11.13 -6.12
C ILE A 55 10.21 12.15 -7.22
N GLY A 56 9.88 11.84 -8.48
CA GLY A 56 10.05 12.75 -9.60
C GLY A 56 9.25 14.05 -9.45
N VAL A 57 7.99 13.97 -9.04
CA VAL A 57 7.13 15.16 -8.81
C VAL A 57 7.67 16.01 -7.67
N ILE A 58 8.03 15.39 -6.54
CA ILE A 58 8.56 16.11 -5.38
C ILE A 58 9.89 16.77 -5.73
N GLY A 59 10.80 16.01 -6.36
CA GLY A 59 12.11 16.51 -6.79
C GLY A 59 12.00 17.67 -7.77
N TYR A 60 11.12 17.56 -8.77
CA TYR A 60 10.88 18.63 -9.74
C TYR A 60 10.34 19.90 -9.06
N ARG A 61 9.36 19.76 -8.16
CA ARG A 61 8.80 20.89 -7.40
C ARG A 61 9.85 21.56 -6.51
N TRP A 62 10.69 20.77 -5.86
CA TRP A 62 11.77 21.29 -5.02
C TRP A 62 12.81 22.05 -5.83
N TRP A 63 13.28 21.48 -6.95
CA TRP A 63 14.23 22.15 -7.84
C TRP A 63 13.68 23.46 -8.40
N LYS A 64 12.40 23.47 -8.81
CA LYS A 64 11.74 24.68 -9.26
C LYS A 64 11.68 25.74 -8.16
N SER A 65 11.32 25.35 -6.94
CA SER A 65 11.30 26.26 -5.79
C SER A 65 12.67 26.84 -5.42
N GLN A 66 13.76 26.10 -5.66
CA GLN A 66 15.13 26.61 -5.46
C GLN A 66 15.61 27.52 -6.59
N LYS A 67 15.01 27.41 -7.78
CA LYS A 67 15.32 28.29 -8.92
C LYS A 67 14.54 29.61 -8.89
N ASP A 68 13.33 29.57 -8.33
CA ASP A 68 12.43 30.72 -8.20
C ASP A 68 12.73 31.57 -6.93
N ASN A 69 13.56 31.08 -6.01
CA ASN A 69 14.13 31.79 -4.85
C ASN A 69 15.54 32.29 -5.14
#